data_AF-A0A933HJL3-F1
#
_entry.id   AF-A0A933HJL3-F1
#
_cell.length_a   1.000
_cell.length_b   1.000
_cell.length_c   1.000
_cell.angle_alpha   90.00
_cell.angle_beta   90.00
_cell.angle_gamma   90.00
#
_symmetry.space_group_name_H-M   'P 1'
#
loop_
_entity.id
_entity.type
_entity.pdbx_description
1 polymer ?
#
loop_
_entity_poly.entity_id
_entity_poly.type
_entity_poly.pdbx_seq_one_letter_code
_entity_poly.pdbx_strand_id
1 'polypeptide(L)'
;MSLNPRLAFLVSRITLLFGISFLFLWLHILDDAIITNEPAWYGISIAEFLLYCAFVYAVVPPLGVWLARRGSALGLVIVLLYAFQALYGGGINHIRHIFGDFRGSQFLPVVLNAVGVQVGDIRGHGFATVLMGMAGLGITPPHEHILASTIVTFINIALNAALLLFCGWALYLWFQAQRAALNSAQSERAKHIIAG
;
A
#
# COMPACT_ATOMS: atom_id res chain seq x y z
N MET A 1 -1.57 14.62 22.80
CA MET A 1 -1.38 15.75 21.87
C MET A 1 -2.61 15.84 20.97
N SER A 2 -3.32 16.96 20.96
CA SER A 2 -4.41 17.18 20.02
C SER A 2 -3.83 17.43 18.62
N LEU A 3 -4.38 16.75 17.61
CA LEU A 3 -3.97 16.99 16.23
C LEU A 3 -4.44 18.36 15.77
N ASN A 4 -3.68 18.99 14.87
CA ASN A 4 -4.17 20.13 14.10
C ASN A 4 -5.54 19.75 13.47
N PRO A 5 -6.58 20.59 13.55
CA PRO A 5 -7.92 20.26 13.04
C PRO A 5 -7.94 19.79 11.58
N ARG A 6 -7.10 20.37 10.72
CA ARG A 6 -6.97 19.97 9.32
C ARG A 6 -6.38 18.56 9.18
N LEU A 7 -5.35 18.25 9.98
CA LEU A 7 -4.74 16.93 10.01
C LEU A 7 -5.71 15.90 10.59
N ALA A 8 -6.44 16.25 11.65
CA ALA A 8 -7.47 15.39 12.24
C ALA A 8 -8.58 15.04 11.22
N PHE A 9 -9.03 16.03 10.45
CA PHE A 9 -9.98 15.83 9.37
C PHE A 9 -9.44 14.86 8.30
N LEU A 10 -8.22 15.07 7.80
CA LEU A 10 -7.62 14.19 6.79
C LEU A 10 -7.45 12.76 7.32
N VAL A 11 -6.96 12.59 8.56
CA VAL A 11 -6.77 11.26 9.16
C VAL A 11 -8.12 10.54 9.36
N SER A 12 -9.20 11.25 9.67
CA SER A 12 -10.55 10.68 9.71
C SER A 12 -10.99 10.17 8.33
N ARG A 13 -10.74 10.94 7.27
CA ARG A 13 -11.05 10.53 5.89
C ARG A 13 -10.18 9.37 5.42
N ILE A 14 -8.89 9.38 5.76
CA ILE A 14 -7.97 8.25 5.52
C ILE A 14 -8.48 6.99 6.21
N THR A 15 -8.94 7.09 7.46
CA THR A 15 -9.48 5.93 8.20
C THR A 15 -10.70 5.32 7.50
N LEU A 16 -11.62 6.17 7.03
CA LEU A 16 -12.81 5.72 6.29
C LEU A 16 -12.44 5.09 4.94
N LEU A 17 -11.63 5.80 4.14
CA LEU A 17 -11.17 5.31 2.84
C LEU A 17 -10.37 4.02 2.97
N PHE A 18 -9.56 3.89 4.01
CA PHE A 18 -8.82 2.67 4.32
C PHE A 18 -9.78 1.51 4.60
N GLY A 19 -10.80 1.71 5.44
CA GLY A 19 -11.76 0.66 5.74
C GLY A 19 -12.48 0.14 4.48
N ILE A 20 -12.88 1.04 3.58
CA ILE A 20 -13.51 0.67 2.32
C ILE A 20 -12.50 -0.02 1.38
N SER A 21 -11.31 0.56 1.20
CA SER A 21 -10.23 -0.03 0.39
C SER A 21 -9.87 -1.43 0.87
N PHE A 22 -9.75 -1.64 2.18
CA PHE A 22 -9.42 -2.93 2.77
C PHE A 22 -10.48 -3.99 2.42
N LEU A 23 -11.77 -3.66 2.49
CA LEU A 23 -12.83 -4.59 2.11
C LEU A 23 -12.75 -4.99 0.63
N PHE A 24 -12.57 -4.02 -0.27
CA PHE A 24 -12.45 -4.31 -1.71
C PHE A 24 -11.14 -5.01 -2.06
N LEU A 25 -10.06 -4.79 -1.32
CA LEU A 25 -8.83 -5.55 -1.47
C LEU A 25 -9.05 -7.02 -1.10
N TRP A 26 -9.78 -7.31 -0.02
CA TRP A 26 -10.09 -8.68 0.35
C TRP A 26 -10.99 -9.38 -0.67
N LEU A 27 -11.97 -8.67 -1.22
CA LEU A 27 -12.78 -9.21 -2.32
C LEU A 27 -11.92 -9.56 -3.54
N HIS A 28 -10.94 -8.71 -3.87
CA HIS A 28 -9.98 -8.97 -4.95
C HIS A 28 -9.10 -10.19 -4.65
N ILE A 29 -8.51 -10.27 -3.45
CA ILE A 29 -7.69 -11.42 -3.03
C ILE A 29 -8.49 -12.73 -3.08
N LEU A 30 -9.78 -12.71 -2.74
CA LEU A 30 -10.64 -13.88 -2.84
C LEU A 30 -10.93 -14.27 -4.29
N ASP A 31 -11.10 -13.31 -5.20
CA ASP A 31 -11.20 -13.57 -6.64
C ASP A 31 -9.91 -14.22 -7.16
N ASP A 32 -8.75 -13.66 -6.82
CA ASP A 32 -7.44 -14.20 -7.23
C ASP A 32 -7.24 -15.63 -6.69
N ALA A 33 -7.65 -15.87 -5.45
CA ALA A 33 -7.49 -17.17 -4.82
C ALA A 33 -8.43 -18.23 -5.42
N ILE A 34 -9.69 -17.89 -5.68
CA ILE A 34 -10.77 -18.88 -5.93
C ILE A 34 -11.14 -18.95 -7.41
N ILE A 35 -11.13 -17.82 -8.13
CA ILE A 35 -11.58 -17.73 -9.52
C ILE A 35 -10.39 -17.89 -10.47
N THR A 36 -9.32 -17.12 -10.29
CA THR A 36 -8.14 -17.23 -11.16
C THR A 36 -7.19 -18.35 -10.75
N ASN A 37 -7.34 -18.85 -9.51
CA ASN A 37 -6.48 -19.88 -8.92
C ASN A 37 -5.01 -19.47 -8.93
N GLU A 38 -4.74 -18.19 -8.65
CA GLU A 38 -3.40 -17.62 -8.51
C GLU A 38 -2.45 -18.40 -7.58
N PRO A 39 -2.90 -18.99 -6.45
CA PRO A 39 -2.02 -19.77 -5.57
C PRO A 39 -1.30 -20.92 -6.30
N ALA A 40 -1.95 -21.53 -7.30
CA ALA A 40 -1.35 -22.60 -8.09
C ALA A 40 -0.15 -22.10 -8.92
N TRP A 41 -0.13 -20.84 -9.33
CA TRP A 41 0.99 -20.24 -10.08
C TRP A 41 2.24 -20.10 -9.21
N TYR A 42 2.04 -20.01 -7.90
CA TYR A 42 3.08 -19.91 -6.89
C TYR A 42 3.50 -21.27 -6.30
N GLY A 43 2.77 -22.33 -6.64
CA GLY A 43 2.99 -23.67 -6.11
C GLY A 43 2.58 -23.81 -4.63
N ILE A 44 1.58 -23.04 -4.18
CA ILE A 44 1.06 -23.07 -2.81
C ILE A 44 -0.44 -23.31 -2.80
N SER A 45 -0.98 -23.73 -1.65
CA SER A 45 -2.43 -23.89 -1.49
C SER A 45 -3.15 -22.54 -1.35
N ILE A 46 -4.46 -22.53 -1.63
CA ILE A 46 -5.34 -21.37 -1.38
C ILE A 46 -5.27 -20.93 0.08
N ALA A 47 -5.25 -21.88 1.03
CA ALA A 47 -5.19 -21.57 2.45
C ALA A 47 -3.88 -20.86 2.83
N GLU A 48 -2.74 -21.32 2.29
CA GLU A 48 -1.45 -20.66 2.48
C GLU A 48 -1.45 -19.26 1.89
N PHE A 49 -1.94 -19.10 0.66
CA PHE A 49 -2.04 -17.79 0.01
C PHE A 49 -2.86 -16.79 0.83
N LEU A 50 -4.06 -17.19 1.27
CA LEU A 50 -4.93 -16.33 2.09
C LEU A 50 -4.29 -16.00 3.44
N LEU A 51 -3.61 -16.96 4.07
CA LEU A 51 -2.87 -16.74 5.31
C LEU A 51 -1.73 -15.73 5.11
N TYR A 52 -0.97 -15.86 4.03
CA TYR A 52 0.12 -14.95 3.68
C TYR A 52 -0.40 -13.53 3.40
N CYS A 53 -1.48 -13.41 2.63
CA CYS A 53 -2.19 -12.14 2.42
C CYS A 53 -2.70 -11.53 3.74
N ALA A 54 -3.23 -12.35 4.66
CA ALA A 54 -3.65 -11.89 5.98
C ALA A 54 -2.49 -11.30 6.78
N PHE A 55 -1.33 -11.97 6.80
CA PHE A 55 -0.15 -11.45 7.50
C PHE A 55 0.30 -10.10 6.96
N VAL A 56 0.28 -9.93 5.63
CA VAL A 56 0.71 -8.68 4.98
C VAL A 56 -0.31 -7.56 5.22
N TYR A 57 -1.60 -7.82 4.99
CA TYR A 57 -2.61 -6.76 4.94
C TYR A 57 -3.43 -6.57 6.21
N ALA A 58 -3.64 -7.61 7.03
CA ALA A 58 -4.49 -7.51 8.22
C ALA A 58 -3.75 -7.01 9.47
N VAL A 59 -2.42 -6.88 9.42
CA VAL A 59 -1.61 -6.46 10.56
C VAL A 59 -0.99 -5.08 10.33
N VAL A 60 -0.14 -4.96 9.30
CA VAL A 60 0.70 -3.77 9.09
C VAL A 60 -0.12 -2.53 8.71
N PRO A 61 -1.02 -2.56 7.70
CA PRO A 61 -1.83 -1.40 7.36
C PRO A 61 -2.78 -0.92 8.48
N PRO A 62 -3.50 -1.79 9.20
CA PRO A 62 -4.30 -1.37 10.36
C PRO A 62 -3.47 -0.71 11.47
N LEU A 63 -2.26 -1.22 11.74
CA LEU A 63 -1.32 -0.56 12.66
C LEU A 63 -0.94 0.84 12.15
N GLY A 64 -0.72 1.00 10.85
CA GLY A 64 -0.49 2.29 10.21
C GLY A 64 -1.61 3.29 10.47
N VAL A 65 -2.86 2.88 10.30
CA VAL A 65 -4.04 3.73 10.60
C VAL A 65 -4.10 4.09 12.08
N TRP A 66 -3.90 3.13 12.98
CA TRP A 66 -3.88 3.38 14.42
C TRP A 66 -2.80 4.39 14.81
N LEU A 67 -1.59 4.27 14.26
CA LEU A 67 -0.49 5.22 14.45
C LEU A 67 -0.82 6.61 13.88
N ALA A 68 -1.40 6.68 12.69
CA ALA A 68 -1.78 7.94 12.04
C ALA A 68 -2.83 8.70 12.87
N ARG A 69 -3.81 7.99 13.45
CA ARG A 69 -4.81 8.55 14.39
C ARG A 69 -4.20 9.14 15.65
N ARG A 70 -2.97 8.75 16.00
CA ARG A 70 -2.19 9.29 17.12
C ARG A 70 -1.20 10.38 16.69
N GLY A 71 -1.24 10.81 15.42
CA GLY A 71 -0.37 11.86 14.90
C GLY A 71 1.01 11.39 14.45
N SER A 72 1.22 10.08 14.30
CA SER A 72 2.51 9.55 13.84
C SER A 72 2.63 9.65 12.32
N ALA A 73 3.69 10.29 11.84
CA ALA A 73 4.05 10.30 10.42
C ALA A 73 4.34 8.88 9.90
N LEU A 74 4.94 8.02 10.73
CA LEU A 74 5.18 6.62 10.37
C LEU A 74 3.88 5.89 10.05
N GLY A 75 2.81 6.17 10.80
CA GLY A 75 1.49 5.62 10.52
C GLY A 75 0.98 6.02 9.12
N LEU A 76 1.12 7.31 8.77
CA LEU A 76 0.77 7.81 7.44
C LEU A 76 1.62 7.18 6.33
N VAL A 77 2.92 6.98 6.57
CA VAL A 77 3.82 6.31 5.61
C VAL A 77 3.40 4.86 5.39
N ILE A 78 3.05 4.12 6.44
CA ILE A 78 2.59 2.73 6.33
C ILE A 78 1.31 2.65 5.47
N VAL A 79 0.33 3.52 5.72
CA VAL A 79 -0.92 3.56 4.94
C VAL A 79 -0.66 4.01 3.50
N LEU A 80 0.28 4.92 3.28
CA LEU A 80 0.70 5.34 1.94
C LEU A 80 1.32 4.18 1.16
N LEU A 81 2.21 3.39 1.78
CA LEU A 81 2.83 2.21 1.16
C LEU A 81 1.79 1.13 0.84
N TYR A 82 0.84 0.90 1.76
CA TYR A 82 -0.31 0.04 1.52
C TYR A 82 -1.10 0.50 0.28
N ALA A 83 -1.50 1.77 0.24
CA ALA A 83 -2.29 2.30 -0.86
C ALA A 83 -1.52 2.26 -2.18
N PHE A 84 -0.21 2.50 -2.15
CA PHE A 84 0.64 2.36 -3.34
C PHE A 84 0.65 0.92 -3.86
N GLN A 85 0.89 -0.04 -2.98
CA GLN A 85 0.95 -1.45 -3.37
C GLN A 85 -0.42 -1.93 -3.87
N ALA A 86 -1.52 -1.58 -3.21
CA ALA A 86 -2.87 -1.96 -3.64
C ALA A 86 -3.26 -1.31 -4.99
N LEU A 87 -2.87 -0.04 -5.22
CA LEU A 87 -3.07 0.64 -6.49
C LEU A 87 -2.25 -0.01 -7.62
N TYR A 88 -0.97 -0.24 -7.37
CA TYR A 88 -0.05 -0.70 -8.40
C TYR A 88 -0.17 -2.21 -8.66
N GLY A 89 -0.07 -3.01 -7.61
CA GLY A 89 -0.08 -4.47 -7.64
C GLY A 89 -1.45 -5.05 -7.98
N GLY A 90 -2.50 -4.68 -7.24
CA GLY A 90 -3.86 -5.18 -7.50
C GLY A 90 -4.61 -4.41 -8.59
N GLY A 91 -4.29 -3.12 -8.77
CA GLY A 91 -4.99 -2.27 -9.72
C GLY A 91 -4.36 -2.22 -11.12
N ILE A 92 -3.25 -1.50 -11.25
CA ILE A 92 -2.63 -1.18 -12.54
C ILE A 92 -2.14 -2.44 -13.26
N ASN A 93 -1.55 -3.40 -12.54
CA ASN A 93 -1.16 -4.68 -13.13
C ASN A 93 -2.36 -5.45 -13.69
N HIS A 94 -3.49 -5.43 -13.00
CA HIS A 94 -4.70 -6.10 -13.45
C HIS A 94 -5.29 -5.43 -14.72
N ILE A 95 -5.21 -4.09 -14.85
CA ILE A 95 -5.52 -3.42 -16.13
C ILE A 95 -4.61 -3.93 -17.25
N ARG A 96 -3.30 -4.11 -17.00
CA ARG A 96 -2.38 -4.64 -18.02
C ARG A 96 -2.75 -6.07 -18.43
N HIS A 97 -3.16 -6.90 -17.48
CA HIS A 97 -3.63 -8.26 -17.77
C HIS A 97 -4.86 -8.25 -18.67
N ILE A 98 -5.80 -7.31 -18.48
CA ILE A 98 -6.96 -7.11 -19.38
C ILE A 98 -6.52 -6.80 -20.82
N PHE A 99 -5.40 -6.10 -21.00
CA PHE A 99 -4.82 -5.82 -22.32
C PHE A 99 -3.84 -6.89 -22.82
N GLY A 100 -3.72 -8.04 -22.13
CA GLY A 100 -2.90 -9.18 -22.53
C GLY A 100 -1.42 -9.09 -22.14
N ASP A 101 -1.01 -8.15 -21.30
CA ASP A 101 0.35 -8.06 -20.76
C ASP A 101 0.42 -8.61 -19.33
N PHE A 102 0.85 -9.88 -19.19
CA PHE A 102 0.90 -10.64 -17.93
C PHE A 102 2.26 -10.57 -17.19
N ARG A 103 3.13 -9.62 -17.57
CA ARG A 103 4.37 -9.41 -16.81
C ARG A 103 4.04 -8.63 -15.54
N GLY A 104 4.73 -8.91 -14.44
CA GLY A 104 4.64 -8.12 -13.20
C GLY A 104 5.18 -6.68 -13.36
N SER A 105 5.54 -6.05 -12.24
CA SER A 105 6.26 -4.78 -12.25
C SER A 105 7.44 -4.85 -13.20
N GLN A 106 7.51 -3.97 -14.20
CA GLN A 106 8.73 -3.85 -15.01
C GLN A 106 9.77 -2.96 -14.33
N PHE A 107 9.35 -2.18 -13.34
CA PHE A 107 10.24 -1.23 -12.66
C PHE A 107 11.16 -1.92 -11.67
N LEU A 108 10.61 -2.73 -10.76
CA LEU A 108 11.40 -3.34 -9.69
C LEU A 108 12.46 -4.33 -10.20
N PRO A 109 12.17 -5.23 -11.16
CA PRO A 109 13.19 -6.10 -11.76
C PRO A 109 14.29 -5.32 -12.48
N VAL A 110 13.97 -4.19 -13.13
CA VAL A 110 14.97 -3.34 -13.79
C VAL A 110 15.92 -2.73 -12.76
N VAL A 111 15.39 -2.20 -11.65
CA VAL A 111 16.21 -1.65 -10.57
C VAL A 111 17.07 -2.72 -9.91
N LEU A 112 16.51 -3.90 -9.62
CA LEU A 112 17.25 -5.02 -9.03
C LEU A 112 18.38 -5.49 -9.94
N ASN A 113 18.12 -5.65 -11.24
CA ASN A 113 19.15 -6.01 -12.21
C ASN A 113 20.25 -4.94 -12.31
N ALA A 114 19.91 -3.66 -12.23
CA ALA A 114 20.89 -2.57 -12.26
C ALA A 114 21.86 -2.58 -11.06
N VAL A 115 21.46 -3.19 -9.93
CA VAL A 115 22.31 -3.40 -8.76
C VAL A 115 22.87 -4.83 -8.66
N GLY A 116 22.76 -5.63 -9.73
CA GLY A 116 23.32 -6.98 -9.83
C GLY A 116 22.47 -8.08 -9.19
N VAL A 117 21.22 -7.79 -8.80
CA VAL A 117 20.28 -8.78 -8.25
C VAL A 117 19.43 -9.34 -9.38
N GLN A 118 19.70 -10.60 -9.75
CA GLN A 118 18.88 -11.33 -10.73
C GLN A 118 17.72 -12.01 -10.02
N VAL A 119 16.50 -11.68 -10.44
CA VAL A 119 15.28 -12.33 -9.96
C VAL A 119 15.08 -13.62 -10.80
N GLY A 120 15.29 -14.76 -10.16
CA GLY A 120 15.06 -16.08 -10.74
C GLY A 120 13.59 -16.51 -10.71
N ASP A 121 13.35 -17.82 -10.81
CA ASP A 121 12.01 -18.38 -10.58
C ASP A 121 11.56 -18.07 -9.14
N ILE A 122 10.36 -17.55 -9.00
CA ILE A 122 9.78 -17.16 -7.70
C ILE A 122 8.95 -18.29 -7.08
N ARG A 123 8.69 -19.38 -7.81
CA ARG A 123 7.78 -20.46 -7.41
C ARG A 123 8.32 -21.32 -6.27
N GLY A 124 7.42 -21.85 -5.43
CA GLY A 124 7.77 -22.87 -4.43
C GLY A 124 8.51 -22.36 -3.18
N HIS A 125 8.68 -21.05 -3.03
CA HIS A 125 9.34 -20.42 -1.87
C HIS A 125 8.37 -19.99 -0.76
N GLY A 126 7.15 -20.57 -0.72
CA GLY A 126 6.15 -20.31 0.31
C GLY A 126 5.77 -18.83 0.44
N PHE A 127 5.89 -18.27 1.65
CA PHE A 127 5.59 -16.85 1.92
C PHE A 127 6.40 -15.88 1.06
N ALA A 128 7.66 -16.19 0.78
CA ALA A 128 8.52 -15.33 -0.03
C ALA A 128 8.01 -15.21 -1.47
N THR A 129 7.44 -16.28 -2.03
CA THR A 129 6.81 -16.24 -3.35
C THR A 129 5.71 -15.18 -3.43
N VAL A 130 4.84 -15.14 -2.42
CA VAL A 130 3.72 -14.18 -2.37
C VAL A 130 4.24 -12.75 -2.24
N LEU A 131 5.25 -12.52 -1.40
CA LEU A 131 5.87 -11.19 -1.29
C LEU A 131 6.52 -10.74 -2.60
N MET A 132 7.21 -11.64 -3.30
CA MET A 132 7.82 -11.36 -4.61
C MET A 132 6.74 -11.07 -5.67
N GLY A 133 5.68 -11.88 -5.73
CA GLY A 133 4.53 -11.67 -6.61
C GLY A 133 3.83 -10.33 -6.35
N MET A 134 3.58 -10.00 -5.08
CA MET A 134 3.00 -8.71 -4.65
C MET A 134 3.89 -7.50 -4.99
N ALA A 135 5.21 -7.69 -5.00
CA ALA A 135 6.18 -6.71 -5.44
C ALA A 135 6.26 -6.60 -6.98
N GLY A 136 5.50 -7.43 -7.70
CA GLY A 136 5.47 -7.51 -9.14
C GLY A 136 6.72 -8.16 -9.73
N LEU A 137 7.42 -9.00 -8.97
CA LEU A 137 8.52 -9.80 -9.47
C LEU A 137 7.95 -11.05 -10.14
N GLY A 138 8.21 -11.24 -11.43
CA GLY A 138 7.82 -12.43 -12.20
C GLY A 138 6.86 -12.18 -13.36
N ILE A 139 6.42 -13.28 -13.97
CA ILE A 139 5.43 -13.32 -15.06
C ILE A 139 4.33 -14.28 -14.63
N THR A 140 3.09 -13.82 -14.66
CA THR A 140 1.93 -14.67 -14.37
C THR A 140 1.47 -15.37 -15.66
N PRO A 141 0.91 -16.58 -15.58
CA PRO A 141 0.30 -17.21 -16.73
C PRO A 141 -0.92 -16.40 -17.21
N PRO A 142 -1.28 -16.46 -18.50
CA PRO A 142 -2.50 -15.85 -19.00
C PRO A 142 -3.73 -16.36 -18.23
N HIS A 143 -4.59 -15.43 -17.81
CA HIS A 143 -5.82 -15.71 -17.07
C HIS A 143 -6.88 -14.65 -17.40
N GLU A 144 -8.14 -14.98 -17.08
CA GLU A 144 -9.28 -14.10 -17.27
C GLU A 144 -9.91 -13.75 -15.93
N HIS A 145 -10.39 -12.52 -15.83
CA HIS A 145 -11.20 -12.07 -14.69
C HIS A 145 -12.65 -11.91 -15.12
N ILE A 146 -13.57 -12.33 -14.26
CA ILE A 146 -15.00 -12.09 -14.47
C ILE A 146 -15.32 -10.60 -14.31
N LEU A 147 -16.43 -10.13 -14.90
CA LEU A 147 -16.83 -8.71 -14.86
C LEU A 147 -16.86 -8.14 -13.44
N ALA A 148 -17.34 -8.91 -12.45
CA ALA A 148 -17.39 -8.48 -11.07
C ALA A 148 -16.00 -8.18 -10.50
N SER A 149 -15.01 -9.01 -10.81
CA SER A 149 -13.61 -8.81 -10.43
C SER A 149 -13.02 -7.55 -11.08
N THR A 150 -13.26 -7.36 -12.37
CA THR A 150 -12.86 -6.15 -13.09
C THR A 150 -13.42 -4.88 -12.44
N ILE A 151 -14.70 -4.89 -12.04
CA ILE A 151 -15.33 -3.77 -11.32
C ILE A 151 -14.64 -3.52 -9.97
N VAL A 152 -14.39 -4.57 -9.19
CA VAL A 152 -13.67 -4.50 -7.90
C VAL A 152 -12.29 -3.89 -8.09
N THR A 153 -11.56 -4.28 -9.15
CA THR A 153 -10.25 -3.73 -9.50
C THR A 153 -10.32 -2.22 -9.75
N PHE A 154 -11.26 -1.74 -10.57
CA PHE A 154 -11.39 -0.30 -10.83
C PHE A 154 -11.78 0.50 -9.57
N ILE A 155 -12.62 -0.06 -8.72
CA ILE A 155 -12.96 0.53 -7.42
C ILE A 155 -11.71 0.61 -6.54
N ASN A 156 -10.92 -0.47 -6.45
CA ASN A 156 -9.65 -0.50 -5.72
C ASN A 156 -8.69 0.56 -6.23
N ILE A 157 -8.57 0.74 -7.54
CA ILE A 157 -7.74 1.80 -8.14
C ILE A 157 -8.19 3.18 -7.66
N ALA A 158 -9.48 3.48 -7.78
CA ALA A 158 -10.02 4.79 -7.39
C ALA A 158 -9.82 5.06 -5.89
N LEU A 159 -10.13 4.09 -5.03
CA LEU A 159 -9.99 4.20 -3.58
C LEU A 159 -8.53 4.39 -3.16
N ASN A 160 -7.61 3.62 -3.75
CA ASN A 160 -6.20 3.67 -3.38
C ASN A 160 -5.49 4.90 -3.97
N ALA A 161 -5.88 5.38 -5.14
CA ALA A 161 -5.45 6.68 -5.65
C ALA A 161 -5.89 7.84 -4.73
N ALA A 162 -7.14 7.82 -4.26
CA ALA A 162 -7.62 8.78 -3.28
C ALA A 162 -6.85 8.69 -1.95
N LEU A 163 -6.60 7.48 -1.44
CA LEU A 163 -5.79 7.27 -0.24
C LEU A 163 -4.38 7.84 -0.38
N LEU A 164 -3.72 7.64 -1.52
CA LEU A 164 -2.40 8.21 -1.78
C LEU A 164 -2.41 9.74 -1.68
N LEU A 165 -3.39 10.39 -2.32
CA LEU A 165 -3.52 11.84 -2.28
C LEU A 165 -3.77 12.35 -0.86
N PHE A 166 -4.68 11.71 -0.11
CA PHE A 166 -4.99 12.10 1.26
C PHE A 166 -3.80 11.87 2.21
N CYS A 167 -3.09 10.74 2.07
CA CYS A 167 -1.90 10.46 2.87
C CYS A 167 -0.76 11.44 2.55
N GLY A 168 -0.51 11.73 1.27
CA GLY A 168 0.46 12.72 0.84
C GLY A 168 0.15 14.11 1.40
N TRP A 169 -1.11 14.54 1.36
CA TRP A 169 -1.52 15.81 1.94
C TRP A 169 -1.40 15.82 3.47
N ALA A 170 -1.79 14.74 4.14
CA ALA A 170 -1.66 14.62 5.59
C ALA A 170 -0.19 14.69 6.04
N LEU A 171 0.71 14.02 5.32
CA LEU A 171 2.16 14.09 5.55
C LEU A 171 2.68 15.50 5.36
N TYR A 172 2.29 16.17 4.27
CA TYR A 172 2.67 17.56 4.02
C TYR A 172 2.24 18.49 5.18
N LEU A 173 0.98 18.38 5.64
CA LEU A 173 0.50 19.18 6.77
C LEU A 173 1.21 18.82 8.08
N TRP A 174 1.55 17.55 8.28
CA TRP A 174 2.32 17.12 9.44
C TRP A 174 3.72 17.77 9.44
N PHE A 175 4.43 17.75 8.30
CA PHE A 175 5.74 18.40 8.17
C PHE A 175 5.68 19.91 8.38
N GLN A 176 4.66 20.58 7.82
CA GLN A 176 4.40 22.01 8.06
C GLN A 176 4.26 22.32 9.55
N ALA A 177 3.46 21.52 10.27
CA ALA A 177 3.26 21.70 11.71
C ALA A 177 4.55 21.51 12.52
N GLN A 178 5.38 20.51 12.18
CA GLN A 178 6.66 20.29 12.85
C GLN A 178 7.64 21.45 12.61
N ARG A 179 7.73 21.95 11.37
CA ARG A 179 8.58 23.10 11.04
C ARG A 179 8.16 24.35 11.81
N ALA A 180 6.86 24.63 11.89
CA ALA A 180 6.34 25.76 12.65
C ALA A 180 6.70 25.65 14.15
N ALA A 181 6.54 24.45 14.75
CA ALA A 181 6.89 24.22 16.14
C ALA A 181 8.39 24.42 16.42
N LEU A 182 9.26 23.92 15.53
CA LEU A 182 10.71 24.10 15.64
C LEU A 182 11.11 25.58 15.56
N ASN A 183 10.55 26.33 14.61
CA ASN A 183 10.84 27.76 14.45
C ASN A 183 10.40 28.57 15.67
N SER A 184 9.22 28.27 16.24
CA SER A 184 8.74 28.91 17.47
C SER A 184 9.67 28.64 18.66
N ALA A 185 10.08 27.39 18.85
CA ALA A 185 11.00 27.01 19.93
C ALA A 185 12.38 27.68 19.80
N GLN A 186 12.88 27.85 18.57
CA GLN A 186 14.12 28.59 18.31
C GLN A 186 13.97 30.08 18.63
N SER A 187 12.85 30.70 18.25
CA SER A 187 12.55 32.10 18.56
C SER A 187 12.47 32.34 20.07
N GLU A 188 11.80 31.46 20.82
CA GLU A 188 11.73 31.55 22.28
C GLU A 188 13.11 31.40 22.94
N ARG A 189 13.92 30.44 22.50
CA ARG A 189 15.31 30.31 22.98
C ARG A 189 16.14 31.56 22.72
N ALA A 190 16.02 32.16 21.53
CA ALA A 190 16.74 33.38 21.19
C ALA A 190 16.36 34.56 22.11
N LYS A 191 15.07 34.71 22.45
CA LYS A 191 14.60 35.73 23.39
C LYS A 191 15.19 35.56 24.79
N HIS A 192 15.30 34.33 25.28
CA HIS A 192 15.90 34.05 26.59
C HIS A 192 17.40 34.35 26.64
N ILE A 193 18.13 34.18 25.53
CA ILE A 193 19.56 34.50 25.47
C ILE A 193 19.80 36.03 25.46
N ILE A 194 18.93 36.81 24.82
CA ILE A 194 19.07 38.28 24.76
C ILE A 194 18.66 38.95 26.09
N ALA A 195 17.83 38.29 26.89
CA ALA A 195 17.28 38.84 28.13
C ALA A 195 18.10 38.51 29.40
N GLY A 196 19.21 37.77 29.28
CA GLY A 196 20.12 37.44 30.39
C GLY A 196 21.49 38.05 30.17
#